data_AF-A0A936Z6F1-F1
#
_entry.id   AF-A0A936Z6F1-F1
#
_cell.length_a   1.000
_cell.length_b   1.000
_cell.length_c   1.000
_cell.angle_alpha   90.00
_cell.angle_beta   90.00
_cell.angle_gamma   90.00
#
_symmetry.space_group_name_H-M   'P 1'
#
loop_
_entity.id
_entity.type
_entity.pdbx_description
1 polymer ?
#
loop_
_entity_poly.entity_id
_entity_poly.type
_entity_poly.pdbx_seq_one_letter_code
_entity_poly.pdbx_strand_id
1 'polypeptide(L)'
;MQQARTFRAAVWGNPKVMTEALRSIRRDFGGSDAGPQDGDALQCTLQKFGQTRQVGSFTELKHVCYGLTVPVGEAEWRVIDRAPLFNELLGLVDRRQNQPKQFRRCYQGLLNGYFIFNRHVPQEGSAPRNWEKLQGFLHDRLAAVVKGAQKSGLTPEWVPQLDEHRNLLTRNACARYSDGLARGDTSEMKAVCSSLGIPSTSWVWEEALMEYVSAVCRYGDPDFRAKLPAVLKLVNGDADLKLPPTLATRAAAQTVRRYSHCSDKPERQDLRDTSLSLIGNPWLKRTAWDAHVDHEPARQMVEGWLKRRLIKDFFELLAQDGAADLRRLNYWLKWEPQITDMWFVLGSDARTNRSPAFAELRKLMEGRERTLVDSNGQNNAFVMRIGPLLVIEFGVTGNACYAFAASDFKTDLDTRMLDTNRQLKQRVGAKRLSHVAGWESRFDYELGRLLQSVPASKGHLSPVQVKSSRPNAVAFEGSESWRALQEAFRSEGKEIVDRTPVTRGARQEFSEADFQNIRRLCVQDGIEIEDNRPRGGALWVLLVDWFEHPGLAVALKGYGFQRVLGKGYWLRTKN
;
A
#
# COMPACT_ATOMS: atom_id res chain seq x y z
N MET A 1 0.39 50.00 10.87
CA MET A 1 0.96 48.85 10.13
C MET A 1 1.88 48.08 11.06
N GLN A 2 1.44 46.91 11.53
CA GLN A 2 2.23 46.01 12.38
C GLN A 2 2.14 44.62 11.75
N GLN A 3 3.29 44.09 11.34
CA GLN A 3 3.41 42.78 10.69
C GLN A 3 3.08 41.66 11.69
N ALA A 4 2.09 40.84 11.34
CA ALA A 4 1.76 39.61 12.04
C ALA A 4 2.91 38.60 11.91
N ARG A 5 3.49 38.19 13.05
CA ARG A 5 4.43 37.07 13.11
C ARG A 5 3.65 35.75 12.98
N THR A 6 3.59 35.22 11.77
CA THR A 6 3.19 33.83 11.50
C THR A 6 4.21 32.86 12.11
N PHE A 7 3.76 32.04 13.07
CA PHE A 7 4.56 30.96 13.66
C PHE A 7 4.71 29.83 12.62
N ARG A 8 5.91 29.62 12.09
CA ARG A 8 6.23 28.48 11.20
C ARG A 8 6.52 27.24 12.05
N ALA A 9 5.82 26.15 11.78
CA ALA A 9 6.08 24.84 12.40
C ALA A 9 7.50 24.35 12.04
N ALA A 10 8.20 23.79 13.04
CA ALA A 10 9.56 23.28 12.87
C ALA A 10 9.58 21.99 12.03
N VAL A 11 10.54 21.90 11.10
CA VAL A 11 10.77 20.77 10.19
C VAL A 11 11.23 19.53 10.98
N TRP A 12 10.51 18.42 10.80
CA TRP A 12 10.73 17.13 11.48
C TRP A 12 12.00 16.40 11.01
N GLY A 13 12.69 15.71 11.94
CA GLY A 13 13.83 14.81 11.65
C GLY A 13 15.22 15.35 12.00
N ASN A 14 15.33 16.51 12.66
CA ASN A 14 16.62 17.09 13.00
C ASN A 14 17.03 16.72 14.46
N PRO A 15 18.21 16.14 14.71
CA PRO A 15 18.74 15.89 16.06
C PRO A 15 18.74 17.13 16.96
N LYS A 16 18.83 18.34 16.38
CA LYS A 16 18.72 19.62 17.09
C LYS A 16 17.33 19.83 17.73
N VAL A 17 16.28 19.23 17.17
CA VAL A 17 14.90 19.28 17.70
C VAL A 17 14.75 18.39 18.94
N MET A 18 15.50 17.28 19.05
CA MET A 18 15.58 16.48 20.29
C MET A 18 16.35 17.23 21.38
N THR A 19 17.41 17.94 21.01
CA THR A 19 18.09 18.88 21.92
C THR A 19 17.17 20.04 22.33
N GLU A 20 16.23 20.44 21.47
CA GLU A 20 15.21 21.45 21.77
C GLU A 20 14.06 20.92 22.60
N ALA A 21 13.67 19.65 22.46
CA ALA A 21 12.76 18.97 23.36
C ALA A 21 13.37 18.85 24.77
N LEU A 22 14.66 18.52 24.87
CA LEU A 22 15.42 18.65 26.13
C LEU A 22 15.50 20.10 26.62
N ARG A 23 15.64 21.10 25.75
CA ARG A 23 15.55 22.54 26.14
C ARG A 23 14.15 22.98 26.56
N SER A 24 13.09 22.34 26.07
CA SER A 24 11.71 22.57 26.48
C SER A 24 11.47 21.97 27.85
N ILE A 25 11.94 20.75 28.07
CA ILE A 25 11.97 20.08 29.37
C ILE A 25 12.78 20.94 30.38
N ARG A 26 13.90 21.57 29.96
CA ARG A 26 14.68 22.59 30.72
C ARG A 26 13.88 23.85 31.11
N ARG A 27 12.92 24.28 30.30
CA ARG A 27 12.09 25.46 30.58
C ARG A 27 11.02 25.18 31.63
N ASP A 28 10.49 23.96 31.65
CA ASP A 28 9.53 23.49 32.65
C ASP A 28 10.17 23.17 34.02
N PHE A 29 11.51 23.21 34.12
CA PHE A 29 12.28 22.98 35.34
C PHE A 29 12.43 24.19 36.28
N GLY A 30 11.83 25.35 35.99
CA GLY A 30 11.66 26.43 36.97
C GLY A 30 12.96 26.97 37.60
N GLY A 31 13.98 27.26 36.80
CA GLY A 31 15.22 27.91 37.25
C GLY A 31 16.03 28.47 36.07
N SER A 32 16.50 29.71 36.23
CA SER A 32 17.18 30.57 35.25
C SER A 32 18.43 29.97 34.58
N ASP A 33 18.76 30.52 33.41
CA ASP A 33 20.02 30.40 32.64
C ASP A 33 21.15 29.58 33.30
N ALA A 34 21.25 28.32 32.91
CA ALA A 34 22.47 27.53 33.05
C ALA A 34 22.77 26.81 31.73
N GLY A 35 24.01 26.98 31.24
CA GLY A 35 24.48 26.58 29.92
C GLY A 35 24.67 25.06 29.70
N PRO A 36 25.49 24.65 28.72
CA PRO A 36 25.60 23.26 28.22
C PRO A 36 26.11 22.17 29.18
N GLN A 37 26.34 22.45 30.47
CA GLN A 37 27.06 21.58 31.40
C GLN A 37 26.25 20.41 32.02
N ASP A 38 24.92 20.39 31.88
CA ASP A 38 24.05 19.41 32.58
C ASP A 38 23.99 18.00 31.96
N GLY A 39 24.43 17.80 30.71
CA GLY A 39 24.40 16.49 30.04
C GLY A 39 25.35 15.47 30.68
N ASP A 40 26.53 15.94 31.07
CA ASP A 40 27.57 15.12 31.69
C ASP A 40 27.19 14.70 33.11
N ALA A 41 26.45 15.55 33.83
CA ALA A 41 25.97 15.27 35.18
C ALA A 41 24.93 14.13 35.21
N LEU A 42 24.01 14.09 34.24
CA LEU A 42 23.05 13.00 34.09
C LEU A 42 23.76 11.68 33.77
N GLN A 43 24.68 11.69 32.80
CA GLN A 43 25.47 10.51 32.43
C GLN A 43 26.29 9.99 33.63
N CYS A 44 26.98 10.87 34.35
CA CYS A 44 27.74 10.50 35.55
C CYS A 44 26.84 9.88 36.63
N THR A 45 25.65 10.46 36.86
CA THR A 45 24.68 9.92 37.82
C THR A 45 24.20 8.53 37.43
N LEU A 46 23.88 8.32 36.15
CA LEU A 46 23.42 7.01 35.65
C LEU A 46 24.54 5.97 35.71
N GLN A 47 25.78 6.32 35.37
CA GLN A 47 26.95 5.44 35.50
C GLN A 47 27.18 5.02 36.95
N LYS A 48 27.18 5.98 37.89
CA LYS A 48 27.30 5.73 39.33
C LYS A 48 26.19 4.81 39.83
N PHE A 49 24.94 5.05 39.43
CA PHE A 49 23.81 4.20 39.80
C PHE A 49 23.96 2.79 39.22
N GLY A 50 24.43 2.66 37.99
CA GLY A 50 24.70 1.37 37.35
C GLY A 50 25.73 0.52 38.09
N GLN A 51 26.75 1.15 38.68
CA GLN A 51 27.79 0.47 39.44
C GLN A 51 27.39 0.15 40.89
N THR A 52 26.73 1.11 41.56
CA THR A 52 26.51 1.04 43.01
C THR A 52 25.09 0.62 43.40
N ARG A 53 24.12 0.79 42.50
CA ARG A 53 22.67 0.72 42.77
C ARG A 53 22.18 1.66 43.87
N GLN A 54 22.96 2.70 44.17
CA GLN A 54 22.68 3.67 45.22
C GLN A 54 22.57 5.07 44.65
N VAL A 55 21.80 5.91 45.34
CA VAL A 55 21.67 7.34 45.07
C VAL A 55 21.97 8.09 46.36
N GLY A 56 22.88 9.06 46.30
CA GLY A 56 23.34 9.84 47.45
C GLY A 56 22.42 11.01 47.80
N SER A 57 21.50 11.40 46.91
CA SER A 57 20.57 12.51 47.15
C SER A 57 19.25 12.33 46.41
N PHE A 58 18.25 13.14 46.78
CA PHE A 58 17.00 13.24 46.03
C PHE A 58 17.22 13.72 44.59
N THR A 59 18.18 14.62 44.38
CA THR A 59 18.53 15.11 43.03
C THR A 59 19.06 13.97 42.16
N GLU A 60 19.95 13.13 42.69
CA GLU A 60 20.42 11.92 41.98
C GLU A 60 19.27 10.97 41.67
N LEU A 61 18.39 10.67 42.63
CA LEU A 61 17.22 9.81 42.40
C LEU A 61 16.31 10.36 41.28
N LYS A 62 16.06 11.67 41.29
CA LYS A 62 15.28 12.36 40.26
C LYS A 62 15.95 12.20 38.89
N HIS A 63 17.27 12.41 38.78
CA HIS A 63 18.00 12.21 37.53
C HIS A 63 17.89 10.77 37.02
N VAL A 64 18.01 9.77 37.89
CA VAL A 64 17.83 8.36 37.50
C VAL A 64 16.41 8.09 36.99
N CYS A 65 15.37 8.70 37.60
CA CYS A 65 13.98 8.57 37.13
C CYS A 65 13.79 9.13 35.71
N TYR A 66 14.29 10.34 35.44
CA TYR A 66 14.21 10.97 34.10
C TYR A 66 15.16 10.30 33.09
N GLY A 67 16.25 9.70 33.56
CA GLY A 67 17.24 8.98 32.77
C GLY A 67 16.91 7.51 32.50
N LEU A 68 15.69 7.06 32.85
CA LEU A 68 15.30 5.64 32.79
C LEU A 68 15.57 4.98 31.42
N THR A 69 15.31 5.72 30.35
CA THR A 69 15.45 5.28 28.95
C THR A 69 16.64 5.92 28.24
N VAL A 70 17.51 6.64 28.95
CA VAL A 70 18.68 7.31 28.39
C VAL A 70 19.83 6.30 28.29
N PRO A 71 20.44 6.11 27.11
CA PRO A 71 21.61 5.24 26.95
C PRO A 71 22.82 5.75 27.74
N VAL A 72 23.62 4.83 28.30
CA VAL A 72 24.72 5.15 29.20
C VAL A 72 26.04 4.54 28.72
N GLY A 73 27.02 5.41 28.45
CA GLY A 73 28.36 5.02 28.02
C GLY A 73 28.41 4.28 26.67
N GLU A 74 29.59 3.79 26.29
CA GLU A 74 29.81 3.15 24.97
C GLU A 74 28.98 1.88 24.74
N ALA A 75 28.59 1.19 25.82
CA ALA A 75 27.76 0.00 25.75
C ALA A 75 26.26 0.33 25.58
N GLU A 76 25.87 1.61 25.52
CA GLU A 76 24.51 2.11 25.24
C GLU A 76 23.40 1.46 26.08
N TRP A 77 23.75 0.99 27.29
CA TRP A 77 22.78 0.33 28.17
C TRP A 77 21.88 1.36 28.85
N ARG A 78 20.62 1.00 29.11
CA ARG A 78 19.67 1.86 29.85
C ARG A 78 19.27 1.21 31.16
N VAL A 79 18.78 2.00 32.12
CA VAL A 79 18.30 1.48 33.41
C VAL A 79 17.15 0.49 33.19
N ILE A 80 16.25 0.77 32.24
CA ILE A 80 15.11 -0.09 31.91
C ILE A 80 15.51 -1.46 31.33
N ASP A 81 16.69 -1.59 30.73
CA ASP A 81 17.15 -2.84 30.13
C ASP A 81 17.58 -3.88 31.18
N ARG A 82 17.97 -3.40 32.37
CA ARG A 82 18.59 -4.19 33.43
C ARG A 82 17.65 -4.36 34.61
N ALA A 83 17.02 -5.54 34.72
CA ALA A 83 16.04 -5.84 35.77
C ALA A 83 16.51 -5.50 37.21
N PRO A 84 17.76 -5.79 37.63
CA PRO A 84 18.21 -5.43 38.98
C PRO A 84 18.24 -3.91 39.23
N LEU A 85 18.66 -3.12 38.24
CA LEU A 85 18.71 -1.66 38.37
C LEU A 85 17.30 -1.06 38.36
N PHE A 86 16.45 -1.54 37.45
CA PHE A 86 15.07 -1.11 37.32
C PHE A 86 14.27 -1.39 38.62
N ASN A 87 14.38 -2.59 39.17
CA ASN A 87 13.67 -2.95 40.40
C ASN A 87 14.17 -2.12 41.61
N GLU A 88 15.48 -1.88 41.72
CA GLU A 88 16.02 -1.03 42.79
C GLU A 88 15.54 0.41 42.66
N LEU A 89 15.52 0.97 41.44
CA LEU A 89 14.98 2.31 41.18
C LEU A 89 13.53 2.42 41.67
N LEU A 90 12.66 1.47 41.30
CA LEU A 90 11.27 1.48 41.76
C LEU A 90 11.18 1.38 43.28
N GLY A 91 12.00 0.54 43.92
CA GLY A 91 12.06 0.45 45.39
C GLY A 91 12.57 1.72 46.08
N LEU A 92 13.52 2.44 45.48
CA LEU A 92 13.98 3.75 45.97
C LEU A 92 12.88 4.81 45.85
N VAL A 93 12.11 4.79 44.76
CA VAL A 93 10.97 5.70 44.56
C VAL A 93 9.84 5.37 45.53
N ASP A 94 9.50 4.09 45.73
CA ASP A 94 8.40 3.66 46.60
C ASP A 94 8.64 4.07 48.07
N ARG A 95 9.90 4.01 48.52
CA ARG A 95 10.32 4.52 49.84
C ARG A 95 10.06 6.02 50.06
N ARG A 96 9.75 6.79 49.00
CA ARG A 96 9.43 8.22 49.08
C ARG A 96 7.93 8.51 49.20
N GLN A 97 7.05 7.52 49.23
CA GLN A 97 5.58 7.75 49.30
C GLN A 97 5.16 8.69 50.46
N ASN A 98 5.82 8.61 51.61
CA ASN A 98 5.57 9.49 52.77
C ASN A 98 6.10 10.93 52.59
N GLN A 99 6.73 11.24 51.45
CA GLN A 99 7.26 12.55 51.08
C GLN A 99 6.61 13.01 49.75
N PRO A 100 5.36 13.51 49.78
CA PRO A 100 4.53 13.68 48.58
C PRO A 100 5.18 14.50 47.46
N LYS A 101 5.93 15.55 47.80
CA LYS A 101 6.63 16.40 46.82
C LYS A 101 7.74 15.64 46.10
N GLN A 102 8.53 14.84 46.83
CA GLN A 102 9.62 14.05 46.23
C GLN A 102 9.06 12.90 45.40
N PHE A 103 8.08 12.17 45.96
CA PHE A 103 7.42 11.07 45.25
C PHE A 103 6.81 11.52 43.91
N ARG A 104 6.06 12.62 43.91
CA ARG A 104 5.46 13.19 42.69
C ARG A 104 6.50 13.53 41.61
N ARG A 105 7.66 14.06 42.00
CA ARG A 105 8.74 14.42 41.05
C ARG A 105 9.44 13.19 40.48
N CYS A 106 9.65 12.14 41.29
CA CYS A 106 10.14 10.85 40.78
C CYS A 106 9.13 10.19 39.86
N TYR A 107 7.85 10.18 40.24
CA TYR A 107 6.74 9.69 39.42
C TYR A 107 6.70 10.41 38.07
N GLN A 108 6.84 11.74 38.05
CA GLN A 108 6.87 12.53 36.81
C GLN A 108 8.03 12.11 35.89
N GLY A 109 9.23 11.85 36.43
CA GLY A 109 10.37 11.37 35.65
C GLY A 109 10.13 9.97 35.06
N LEU A 110 9.60 9.05 35.88
CA LEU A 110 9.22 7.71 35.45
C LEU A 110 8.11 7.74 34.37
N LEU A 111 7.12 8.61 34.53
CA LEU A 111 6.04 8.83 33.56
C LEU A 111 6.58 9.36 32.23
N ASN A 112 7.55 10.28 32.28
CA ASN A 112 8.22 10.75 31.07
C ASN A 112 8.94 9.59 30.35
N GLY A 113 9.74 8.81 31.08
CA GLY A 113 10.41 7.61 30.55
C GLY A 113 9.42 6.60 29.95
N TYR A 114 8.25 6.43 30.57
CA TYR A 114 7.17 5.57 30.07
C TYR A 114 6.62 6.03 28.72
N PHE A 115 6.34 7.33 28.55
CA PHE A 115 5.78 7.86 27.29
C PHE A 115 6.79 7.94 26.15
N ILE A 116 8.09 8.15 26.44
CA ILE A 116 9.12 8.22 25.39
C ILE A 116 9.74 6.87 25.02
N PHE A 117 9.32 5.79 25.70
CA PHE A 117 9.82 4.45 25.41
C PHE A 117 9.42 4.00 23.99
N ASN A 118 10.41 3.60 23.19
CA ASN A 118 10.17 3.09 21.85
C ASN A 118 9.88 1.59 21.90
N ARG A 119 8.60 1.23 21.79
CA ARG A 119 8.14 -0.17 21.85
C ARG A 119 8.21 -0.93 20.52
N HIS A 120 8.45 -0.23 19.40
CA HIS A 120 8.35 -0.82 18.06
C HIS A 120 9.69 -1.23 17.47
N VAL A 121 10.80 -0.87 18.12
CA VAL A 121 12.13 -1.39 17.80
C VAL A 121 12.34 -2.69 18.61
N PRO A 122 12.99 -3.72 18.04
CA PRO A 122 13.41 -4.89 18.81
C PRO A 122 14.15 -4.46 20.06
N GLN A 123 13.65 -4.90 21.23
CA GLN A 123 14.26 -4.59 22.51
C GLN A 123 15.09 -5.78 22.98
N GLU A 124 16.29 -5.51 23.46
CA GLU A 124 17.14 -6.52 24.09
C GLU A 124 16.86 -6.61 25.60
N GLY A 125 17.13 -7.79 26.17
CA GLY A 125 17.09 -8.00 27.61
C GLY A 125 15.69 -7.87 28.24
N SER A 126 15.61 -7.15 29.36
CA SER A 126 14.40 -7.11 30.21
C SER A 126 13.47 -5.93 29.92
N ALA A 127 13.80 -5.07 28.94
CA ALA A 127 13.11 -3.80 28.73
C ALA A 127 11.59 -3.91 28.50
N PRO A 128 11.08 -4.85 27.66
CA PRO A 128 9.62 -4.99 27.47
C PRO A 128 8.89 -5.33 28.77
N ARG A 129 9.40 -6.31 29.53
CA ARG A 129 8.82 -6.72 30.81
C ARG A 129 8.92 -5.61 31.86
N ASN A 130 10.00 -4.85 31.87
CA ASN A 130 10.18 -3.73 32.79
C ASN A 130 9.29 -2.54 32.42
N TRP A 131 9.03 -2.30 31.14
CA TRP A 131 8.06 -1.29 30.70
C TRP A 131 6.63 -1.63 31.10
N GLU A 132 6.22 -2.91 31.00
CA GLU A 132 4.92 -3.36 31.53
C GLU A 132 4.83 -3.21 33.06
N LYS A 133 5.91 -3.54 33.79
CA LYS A 133 5.99 -3.29 35.23
C LYS A 133 5.93 -1.79 35.56
N LEU A 134 6.56 -0.94 34.75
CA LEU A 134 6.51 0.51 34.89
C LEU A 134 5.08 1.02 34.72
N GLN A 135 4.36 0.52 33.71
CA GLN A 135 2.93 0.84 33.50
C GLN A 135 2.12 0.49 34.75
N GLY A 136 2.26 -0.74 35.28
CA GLY A 136 1.58 -1.17 36.50
C GLY A 136 1.95 -0.30 37.71
N PHE A 137 3.23 -0.02 37.91
CA PHE A 137 3.70 0.85 38.99
C PHE A 137 3.09 2.26 38.90
N LEU A 138 3.08 2.87 37.71
CA LEU A 138 2.48 4.19 37.50
C LEU A 138 0.97 4.14 37.78
N HIS A 139 0.27 3.15 37.23
CA HIS A 139 -1.16 2.95 37.46
C HIS A 139 -1.50 2.83 38.95
N ASP A 140 -0.85 1.91 39.66
CA ASP A 140 -1.12 1.61 41.07
C ASP A 140 -0.81 2.78 42.00
N ARG A 141 0.13 3.65 41.62
CA ARG A 141 0.59 4.77 42.45
C ARG A 141 -0.06 6.10 42.11
N LEU A 142 -0.84 6.18 41.03
CA LEU A 142 -1.50 7.43 40.61
C LEU A 142 -2.37 8.02 41.73
N ALA A 143 -3.18 7.21 42.40
CA ALA A 143 -4.05 7.67 43.48
C ALA A 143 -3.27 8.32 44.64
N ALA A 144 -2.08 7.81 44.97
CA ALA A 144 -1.21 8.39 45.98
C ALA A 144 -0.64 9.74 45.54
N VAL A 145 -0.29 9.89 44.26
CA VAL A 145 0.17 11.16 43.67
C VAL A 145 -0.94 12.21 43.71
N VAL A 146 -2.15 11.84 43.30
CA VAL A 146 -3.33 12.74 43.30
C VAL A 146 -3.64 13.22 44.71
N LYS A 147 -3.76 12.28 45.67
CA LYS A 147 -4.01 12.60 47.08
C LYS A 147 -2.92 13.46 47.69
N GLY A 148 -1.66 13.19 47.36
CA GLY A 148 -0.51 13.96 47.82
C GLY A 148 -0.48 15.39 47.26
N ALA A 149 -0.87 15.58 45.99
CA ALA A 149 -0.97 16.89 45.36
C ALA A 149 -2.07 17.75 45.99
N GLN A 150 -3.27 17.17 46.15
CA GLN A 150 -4.43 17.82 46.78
C GLN A 150 -4.12 18.28 48.20
N LYS A 151 -3.52 17.42 49.03
CA LYS A 151 -3.12 17.77 50.42
C LYS A 151 -2.13 18.93 50.49
N SER A 152 -1.28 19.10 49.48
CA SER A 152 -0.26 20.16 49.45
C SER A 152 -0.80 21.52 48.96
N GLY A 153 -2.05 21.60 48.50
CA GLY A 153 -2.66 22.81 47.93
C GLY A 153 -2.10 23.25 46.57
N LEU A 154 -1.02 22.60 46.10
CA LEU A 154 -0.34 22.87 44.83
C LEU A 154 -0.45 21.63 43.94
N THR A 155 -1.50 21.58 43.12
CA THR A 155 -1.72 20.51 42.15
C THR A 155 -1.25 20.96 40.77
N PRO A 156 -0.12 20.43 40.26
CA PRO A 156 0.31 20.72 38.89
C PRO A 156 -0.72 20.24 37.89
N GLU A 157 -0.91 20.98 36.79
CA GLU A 157 -1.92 20.67 35.76
C GLU A 157 -1.84 19.22 35.26
N TRP A 158 -0.67 18.65 35.00
CA TRP A 158 -0.59 17.28 34.48
C TRP A 158 -1.23 16.21 35.39
N VAL A 159 -1.37 16.46 36.70
CA VAL A 159 -1.90 15.47 37.67
C VAL A 159 -3.39 15.17 37.44
N PRO A 160 -4.31 16.17 37.48
CA PRO A 160 -5.72 15.93 37.17
C PRO A 160 -5.93 15.42 35.75
N GLN A 161 -5.16 15.92 34.77
CA GLN A 161 -5.24 15.41 33.38
C GLN A 161 -4.87 13.93 33.28
N LEU A 162 -3.83 13.48 34.00
CA LEU A 162 -3.46 12.06 34.02
C LEU A 162 -4.50 11.21 34.75
N ASP A 163 -5.14 11.75 35.78
CA ASP A 163 -6.23 11.06 36.51
C ASP A 163 -7.48 10.88 35.64
N GLU A 164 -7.86 11.91 34.88
CA GLU A 164 -8.93 11.84 33.88
C GLU A 164 -8.60 10.83 32.78
N HIS A 165 -7.35 10.84 32.30
CA HIS A 165 -6.87 9.97 31.23
C HIS A 165 -6.10 8.76 31.76
N ARG A 166 -6.53 8.20 32.91
CA ARG A 166 -5.89 7.03 33.53
C ARG A 166 -5.83 5.80 32.62
N ASN A 167 -6.65 5.75 31.56
CA ASN A 167 -6.58 4.74 30.52
C ASN A 167 -5.17 4.63 29.94
N LEU A 168 -4.43 5.74 29.80
CA LEU A 168 -3.05 5.76 29.28
C LEU A 168 -2.08 4.90 30.09
N LEU A 169 -2.40 4.56 31.33
CA LEU A 169 -1.61 3.69 32.21
C LEU A 169 -2.14 2.24 32.25
N THR A 170 -2.95 1.85 31.27
CA THR A 170 -3.54 0.51 31.17
C THR A 170 -3.16 -0.18 29.87
N ARG A 171 -3.44 -1.48 29.75
CA ARG A 171 -3.19 -2.25 28.52
C ARG A 171 -4.01 -1.75 27.31
N ASN A 172 -5.13 -1.07 27.54
CA ASN A 172 -5.98 -0.50 26.48
C ASN A 172 -5.84 1.03 26.45
N ALA A 173 -4.59 1.49 26.36
CA ALA A 173 -4.25 2.90 26.55
C ALA A 173 -4.98 3.82 25.58
N CYS A 174 -5.08 3.43 24.32
CA CYS A 174 -5.59 4.31 23.28
C CYS A 174 -7.02 4.02 22.81
N ALA A 175 -7.70 3.02 23.41
CA ALA A 175 -9.05 2.63 23.01
C ALA A 175 -10.05 3.80 23.10
N ARG A 176 -9.93 4.65 24.14
CA ARG A 176 -10.76 5.86 24.34
C ARG A 176 -10.74 6.81 23.13
N TYR A 177 -9.60 6.97 22.47
CA TYR A 177 -9.42 7.94 21.39
C TYR A 177 -9.81 7.40 20.02
N SER A 178 -10.02 6.09 19.90
CA SER A 178 -10.23 5.40 18.62
C SER A 178 -11.45 5.91 17.84
N ASP A 179 -12.59 6.09 18.52
CA ASP A 179 -13.83 6.56 17.88
C ASP A 179 -13.73 8.01 17.40
N GLY A 180 -13.10 8.89 18.18
CA GLY A 180 -12.83 10.27 17.77
C GLY A 180 -11.98 10.30 16.52
N LEU A 181 -10.85 9.59 16.55
CA LEU A 181 -9.95 9.46 15.40
C LEU A 181 -10.65 8.84 14.17
N ALA A 182 -11.54 7.87 14.39
CA ALA A 182 -12.35 7.26 13.32
C ALA A 182 -13.32 8.23 12.65
N ARG A 183 -13.75 9.27 13.36
CA ARG A 183 -14.55 10.39 12.83
C ARG A 183 -13.70 11.56 12.32
N GLY A 184 -12.37 11.43 12.34
CA GLY A 184 -11.44 12.50 11.97
C GLY A 184 -11.23 13.56 13.06
N ASP A 185 -11.78 13.36 14.26
CA ASP A 185 -11.58 14.26 15.40
C ASP A 185 -10.30 13.89 16.15
N THR A 186 -9.32 14.79 16.12
CA THR A 186 -8.03 14.62 16.80
C THR A 186 -7.91 15.47 18.07
N SER A 187 -8.96 16.19 18.46
CA SER A 187 -8.90 17.26 19.46
C SER A 187 -8.59 16.73 20.85
N GLU A 188 -9.31 15.71 21.30
CA GLU A 188 -9.10 15.09 22.62
C GLU A 188 -7.68 14.53 22.76
N MET A 189 -7.21 13.79 21.75
CA MET A 189 -5.87 13.21 21.72
C MET A 189 -4.77 14.28 21.72
N LYS A 190 -4.93 15.35 20.91
CA LYS A 190 -3.99 16.48 20.91
C LYS A 190 -3.96 17.17 22.26
N ALA A 191 -5.12 17.44 22.85
CA ALA A 191 -5.24 18.10 24.15
C ALA A 191 -4.56 17.30 25.27
N VAL A 192 -4.85 16.01 25.38
CA VAL A 192 -4.22 15.17 26.41
C VAL A 192 -2.71 15.08 26.21
N CYS A 193 -2.24 14.86 24.98
CA CYS A 193 -0.81 14.79 24.70
C CYS A 193 -0.08 16.11 25.02
N SER A 194 -0.66 17.25 24.67
CA SER A 194 -0.11 18.56 25.04
C SER A 194 -0.08 18.75 26.55
N SER A 195 -1.17 18.43 27.25
CA SER A 195 -1.27 18.63 28.70
C SER A 195 -0.31 17.75 29.52
N LEU A 196 -0.02 16.53 29.03
CA LEU A 196 0.88 15.59 29.68
C LEU A 196 2.33 15.69 29.18
N GLY A 197 2.61 16.56 28.21
CA GLY A 197 3.93 16.69 27.60
C GLY A 197 4.35 15.45 26.81
N ILE A 198 3.41 14.73 26.20
CA ILE A 198 3.65 13.54 25.39
C ILE A 198 4.14 13.99 24.01
N PRO A 199 5.39 13.65 23.61
CA PRO A 199 5.90 14.03 22.31
C PRO A 199 5.18 13.28 21.18
N SER A 200 5.16 13.87 19.99
CA SER A 200 4.55 13.28 18.80
C SER A 200 5.21 11.97 18.34
N THR A 201 6.41 11.66 18.83
CA THR A 201 7.14 10.41 18.61
C THR A 201 6.86 9.35 19.67
N SER A 202 5.93 9.61 20.60
CA SER A 202 5.55 8.67 21.65
C SER A 202 4.77 7.50 21.08
N TRP A 203 4.94 6.33 21.69
CA TRP A 203 4.14 5.13 21.42
C TRP A 203 2.63 5.36 21.57
N VAL A 204 2.22 6.38 22.33
CA VAL A 204 0.82 6.77 22.53
C VAL A 204 0.17 7.20 21.21
N TRP A 205 0.85 8.02 20.41
CA TRP A 205 0.38 8.40 19.08
C TRP A 205 0.34 7.22 18.12
N GLU A 206 1.42 6.44 18.13
CA GLU A 206 1.57 5.25 17.30
C GLU A 206 0.48 4.20 17.57
N GLU A 207 0.16 3.97 18.84
CA GLU A 207 -0.93 3.08 19.25
C GLU A 207 -2.30 3.63 18.85
N ALA A 208 -2.58 4.90 19.14
CA ALA A 208 -3.88 5.50 18.83
C ALA A 208 -4.18 5.48 17.33
N LEU A 209 -3.19 5.79 16.50
CA LEU A 209 -3.33 5.75 15.04
C LEU A 209 -3.51 4.31 14.53
N MET A 210 -2.81 3.34 15.10
CA MET A 210 -2.97 1.93 14.73
C MET A 210 -4.31 1.34 15.20
N GLU A 211 -4.81 1.78 16.36
CA GLU A 211 -6.15 1.41 16.82
C GLU A 211 -7.23 2.06 15.94
N TYR A 212 -7.03 3.30 15.48
CA TYR A 212 -7.91 3.90 14.46
C TYR A 212 -7.99 3.05 13.19
N VAL A 213 -6.84 2.65 12.60
CA VAL A 213 -6.82 1.79 11.42
C VAL A 213 -7.52 0.45 11.69
N SER A 214 -7.27 -0.13 12.86
CA SER A 214 -7.89 -1.39 13.28
C SER A 214 -9.40 -1.25 13.46
N ALA A 215 -9.87 -0.17 14.07
CA ALA A 215 -11.29 0.15 14.23
C ALA A 215 -11.97 0.34 12.87
N VAL A 216 -11.34 1.06 11.94
CA VAL A 216 -11.87 1.21 10.58
C VAL A 216 -12.01 -0.15 9.88
N CYS A 217 -11.03 -1.04 10.08
CA CYS A 217 -11.07 -2.38 9.50
C CYS A 217 -12.17 -3.28 10.10
N ARG A 218 -12.70 -2.97 11.28
CA ARG A 218 -13.79 -3.74 11.91
C ARG A 218 -15.19 -3.34 11.40
N TYR A 219 -15.33 -2.19 10.72
CA TYR A 219 -16.62 -1.81 10.14
C TYR A 219 -17.08 -2.76 9.02
N GLY A 220 -18.39 -2.77 8.75
CA GLY A 220 -18.96 -3.42 7.57
C GLY A 220 -18.48 -2.80 6.26
N ASP A 221 -18.69 -3.50 5.14
CA ASP A 221 -18.13 -3.11 3.84
C ASP A 221 -18.44 -1.66 3.40
N PRO A 222 -19.69 -1.14 3.53
CA PRO A 222 -20.00 0.24 3.13
C PRO A 222 -19.22 1.28 3.94
N ASP A 223 -19.20 1.12 5.26
CA ASP A 223 -18.52 2.03 6.19
C ASP A 223 -17.00 1.98 6.07
N PHE A 224 -16.44 0.78 5.91
CA PHE A 224 -15.02 0.59 5.64
C PHE A 224 -14.62 1.30 4.34
N ARG A 225 -15.39 1.12 3.26
CA ARG A 225 -15.13 1.76 1.96
C ARG A 225 -15.19 3.28 2.05
N ALA A 226 -16.17 3.83 2.77
CA ALA A 226 -16.31 5.27 2.98
C ALA A 226 -15.13 5.88 3.75
N LYS A 227 -14.55 5.15 4.71
CA LYS A 227 -13.45 5.63 5.56
C LYS A 227 -12.05 5.30 5.01
N LEU A 228 -11.95 4.35 4.08
CA LEU A 228 -10.68 3.90 3.49
C LEU A 228 -9.82 5.05 2.92
N PRO A 229 -10.34 6.06 2.19
CA PRO A 229 -9.52 7.17 1.71
C PRO A 229 -8.78 7.93 2.83
N ALA A 230 -9.42 8.12 3.99
CA ALA A 230 -8.79 8.79 5.12
C ALA A 230 -7.68 7.94 5.75
N VAL A 231 -7.88 6.62 5.83
CA VAL A 231 -6.83 5.67 6.24
C VAL A 231 -5.65 5.71 5.28
N LEU A 232 -5.89 5.69 3.96
CA LEU A 232 -4.80 5.71 2.98
C LEU A 232 -4.00 7.02 3.03
N LYS A 233 -4.63 8.18 3.26
CA LYS A 233 -3.91 9.44 3.51
C LYS A 233 -2.98 9.35 4.72
N LEU A 234 -3.45 8.76 5.83
CA LEU A 234 -2.62 8.54 7.01
C LEU A 234 -1.44 7.60 6.71
N VAL A 235 -1.71 6.48 6.05
CA VAL A 235 -0.73 5.45 5.72
C VAL A 235 0.34 5.95 4.75
N ASN A 236 -0.03 6.78 3.78
CA ASN A 236 0.88 7.39 2.81
C ASN A 236 1.64 8.61 3.36
N GLY A 237 1.30 9.09 4.57
CA GLY A 237 1.93 10.25 5.18
C GLY A 237 1.45 11.61 4.65
N ASP A 238 0.28 11.61 4.00
CA ASP A 238 -0.41 12.80 3.46
C ASP A 238 -1.33 13.47 4.50
N ALA A 239 -1.46 12.89 5.69
CA ALA A 239 -2.18 13.47 6.81
C ALA A 239 -1.27 14.34 7.70
N ASP A 240 -1.88 15.22 8.50
CA ASP A 240 -1.16 16.02 9.52
C ASP A 240 -0.40 15.13 10.52
N LEU A 241 -0.95 13.96 10.82
CA LEU A 241 -0.33 12.93 11.64
C LEU A 241 0.34 11.90 10.73
N LYS A 242 1.57 11.51 11.05
CA LYS A 242 2.37 10.57 10.25
C LYS A 242 2.69 9.32 11.04
N LEU A 243 2.48 8.17 10.40
CA LEU A 243 2.94 6.90 10.93
C LEU A 243 4.44 6.72 10.61
N PRO A 244 5.24 6.18 11.55
CA PRO A 244 6.55 5.62 11.22
C PRO A 244 6.43 4.58 10.10
N PRO A 245 7.46 4.41 9.24
CA PRO A 245 7.39 3.50 8.09
C PRO A 245 6.96 2.07 8.43
N THR A 246 7.45 1.51 9.53
CA THR A 246 7.09 0.15 10.00
C THR A 246 5.59 0.02 10.32
N LEU A 247 4.99 1.06 10.90
CA LEU A 247 3.56 1.10 11.20
C LEU A 247 2.72 1.39 9.97
N ALA A 248 3.21 2.21 9.04
CA ALA A 248 2.56 2.43 7.74
C ALA A 248 2.44 1.10 6.95
N THR A 249 3.52 0.31 6.87
CA THR A 249 3.48 -1.02 6.23
C THR A 249 2.48 -1.95 6.92
N ARG A 250 2.45 -1.96 8.27
CA ARG A 250 1.50 -2.78 9.04
C ARG A 250 0.05 -2.34 8.82
N ALA A 251 -0.22 -1.03 8.78
CA ALA A 251 -1.54 -0.47 8.53
C ALA A 251 -2.00 -0.75 7.08
N ALA A 252 -1.11 -0.63 6.09
CA ALA A 252 -1.38 -1.02 4.71
C ALA A 252 -1.77 -2.51 4.61
N ALA A 253 -1.02 -3.38 5.30
CA ALA A 253 -1.28 -4.81 5.35
C ALA A 253 -2.65 -5.15 5.96
N GLN A 254 -3.01 -4.52 7.10
CA GLN A 254 -4.34 -4.67 7.69
C GLN A 254 -5.44 -4.21 6.73
N THR A 255 -5.22 -3.09 6.05
CA THR A 255 -6.20 -2.47 5.15
C THR A 255 -6.45 -3.32 3.90
N VAL A 256 -5.40 -3.80 3.23
CA VAL A 256 -5.53 -4.64 2.03
C VAL A 256 -6.14 -6.01 2.38
N ARG A 257 -5.79 -6.57 3.54
CA ARG A 257 -6.42 -7.78 4.06
C ARG A 257 -7.91 -7.57 4.27
N ARG A 258 -8.32 -6.49 4.95
CA ARG A 258 -9.74 -6.16 5.13
C ARG A 258 -10.48 -5.96 3.82
N TYR A 259 -9.87 -5.26 2.84
CA TYR A 259 -10.48 -5.05 1.53
C TYR A 259 -10.70 -6.36 0.77
N SER A 260 -9.79 -7.34 0.90
CA SER A 260 -9.94 -8.65 0.26
C SER A 260 -11.17 -9.45 0.73
N HIS A 261 -11.65 -9.17 1.94
CA HIS A 261 -12.86 -9.77 2.50
C HIS A 261 -14.15 -9.05 2.07
N CYS A 262 -14.06 -7.92 1.38
CA CYS A 262 -15.27 -7.27 0.86
C CYS A 262 -15.96 -8.17 -0.18
N SER A 263 -17.29 -8.14 -0.15
CA SER A 263 -18.17 -8.86 -1.09
C SER A 263 -17.88 -8.44 -2.54
N ASP A 264 -18.13 -7.17 -2.84
CA ASP A 264 -17.60 -6.50 -4.04
C ASP A 264 -16.16 -6.05 -3.77
N LYS A 265 -15.28 -6.09 -4.77
CA LYS A 265 -13.85 -5.74 -4.64
C LYS A 265 -13.24 -5.31 -5.98
N PRO A 266 -13.77 -4.24 -6.61
CA PRO A 266 -13.14 -3.68 -7.79
C PRO A 266 -11.74 -3.18 -7.46
N GLU A 267 -10.93 -3.02 -8.51
CA GLU A 267 -9.62 -2.40 -8.38
C GLU A 267 -9.73 -1.01 -7.78
N ARG A 268 -8.94 -0.78 -6.72
CA ARG A 268 -8.73 0.53 -6.12
C ARG A 268 -7.28 0.94 -6.33
N GLN A 269 -7.06 1.90 -7.22
CA GLN A 269 -5.72 2.35 -7.61
C GLN A 269 -4.94 2.87 -6.40
N ASP A 270 -5.59 3.67 -5.55
CA ASP A 270 -5.01 4.18 -4.30
C ASP A 270 -4.54 3.05 -3.37
N LEU A 271 -5.37 2.03 -3.14
CA LEU A 271 -4.99 0.89 -2.30
C LEU A 271 -3.89 0.01 -2.93
N ARG A 272 -3.96 -0.22 -4.25
CA ARG A 272 -2.93 -0.94 -5.00
C ARG A 272 -1.58 -0.22 -4.87
N ASP A 273 -1.55 1.07 -5.16
CA ASP A 273 -0.32 1.86 -5.20
C ASP A 273 0.29 2.00 -3.80
N THR A 274 -0.54 2.20 -2.77
CA THR A 274 -0.11 2.14 -1.36
C THR A 274 0.51 0.77 -1.02
N SER A 275 -0.11 -0.34 -1.43
CA SER A 275 0.41 -1.69 -1.17
C SER A 275 1.75 -1.91 -1.87
N LEU A 276 1.86 -1.53 -3.14
CA LEU A 276 3.10 -1.65 -3.91
C LEU A 276 4.21 -0.78 -3.34
N SER A 277 3.89 0.44 -2.88
CA SER A 277 4.89 1.36 -2.33
C SER A 277 5.41 0.93 -0.96
N LEU A 278 4.55 0.37 -0.09
CA LEU A 278 4.92 0.08 1.32
C LEU A 278 5.30 -1.38 1.58
N ILE A 279 4.79 -2.32 0.79
CA ILE A 279 5.03 -3.76 0.94
C ILE A 279 5.88 -4.28 -0.24
N GLY A 280 5.68 -3.73 -1.44
CA GLY A 280 6.39 -4.12 -2.65
C GLY A 280 5.53 -4.92 -3.62
N ASN A 281 6.08 -5.22 -4.79
CA ASN A 281 5.41 -6.03 -5.82
C ASN A 281 5.18 -7.48 -5.31
N PRO A 282 3.93 -7.98 -5.24
CA PRO A 282 3.61 -9.32 -4.71
C PRO A 282 4.28 -10.47 -5.47
N TRP A 283 4.67 -10.28 -6.73
CA TRP A 283 5.42 -11.27 -7.50
C TRP A 283 6.91 -11.36 -7.13
N LEU A 284 7.50 -10.26 -6.67
CA LEU A 284 8.95 -10.15 -6.44
C LEU A 284 9.29 -10.20 -4.95
N LYS A 285 8.38 -9.68 -4.12
CA LYS A 285 8.56 -9.50 -2.69
C LYS A 285 7.67 -10.46 -1.90
N ARG A 286 7.60 -11.72 -2.34
CA ARG A 286 6.75 -12.75 -1.70
C ARG A 286 7.01 -12.86 -0.20
N THR A 287 8.27 -12.90 0.22
CA THR A 287 8.65 -12.94 1.64
C THR A 287 8.16 -11.73 2.44
N ALA A 288 8.12 -10.53 1.83
CA ALA A 288 7.59 -9.34 2.50
C ALA A 288 6.07 -9.41 2.64
N TRP A 289 5.37 -9.92 1.62
CA TRP A 289 3.93 -10.15 1.68
C TRP A 289 3.56 -11.22 2.71
N ASP A 290 4.32 -12.32 2.76
CA ASP A 290 4.13 -13.37 3.75
C ASP A 290 4.39 -12.83 5.17
N ALA A 291 5.44 -12.02 5.36
CA ALA A 291 5.79 -11.46 6.68
C ALA A 291 4.83 -10.36 7.17
N HIS A 292 4.32 -9.51 6.28
CA HIS A 292 3.52 -8.34 6.67
C HIS A 292 2.01 -8.57 6.54
N VAL A 293 1.57 -9.27 5.50
CA VAL A 293 0.14 -9.44 5.17
C VAL A 293 -0.36 -10.80 5.63
N ASP A 294 0.43 -11.86 5.44
CA ASP A 294 0.11 -13.25 5.81
C ASP A 294 -1.32 -13.65 5.41
N HIS A 295 -1.71 -13.29 4.19
CA HIS A 295 -3.06 -13.52 3.68
C HIS A 295 -3.09 -13.66 2.16
N GLU A 296 -3.12 -14.91 1.70
CA GLU A 296 -3.03 -15.28 0.30
C GLU A 296 -4.12 -14.63 -0.59
N PRO A 297 -5.41 -14.58 -0.21
CA PRO A 297 -6.42 -13.90 -1.03
C PRO A 297 -6.15 -12.39 -1.24
N ALA A 298 -5.55 -11.72 -0.26
CA ALA A 298 -5.20 -10.31 -0.39
C ALA A 298 -4.01 -10.12 -1.34
N ARG A 299 -3.00 -11.00 -1.23
CA ARG A 299 -1.86 -11.03 -2.14
C ARG A 299 -2.30 -11.25 -3.58
N GLN A 300 -3.11 -12.28 -3.83
CA GLN A 300 -3.63 -12.60 -5.16
C GLN A 300 -4.51 -11.49 -5.74
N MET A 301 -5.29 -10.79 -4.90
CA MET A 301 -6.11 -9.65 -5.33
C MET A 301 -5.23 -8.51 -5.88
N VAL A 302 -4.20 -8.09 -5.14
CA VAL A 302 -3.29 -7.03 -5.58
C VAL A 302 -2.43 -7.49 -6.77
N GLU A 303 -1.98 -8.74 -6.76
CA GLU A 303 -1.30 -9.37 -7.89
C GLU A 303 -2.16 -9.32 -9.16
N GLY A 304 -3.45 -9.63 -9.05
CA GLY A 304 -4.39 -9.57 -10.17
C GLY A 304 -4.64 -8.15 -10.68
N TRP A 305 -4.73 -7.16 -9.79
CA TRP A 305 -4.78 -5.75 -10.21
C TRP A 305 -3.54 -5.35 -11.00
N LEU A 306 -2.35 -5.75 -10.54
CA LEU A 306 -1.09 -5.49 -11.22
C LEU A 306 -1.02 -6.18 -12.59
N LYS A 307 -1.41 -7.46 -12.68
CA LYS A 307 -1.52 -8.19 -13.95
C LYS A 307 -2.40 -7.46 -14.95
N ARG A 308 -3.63 -7.13 -14.56
CA ARG A 308 -4.59 -6.44 -15.43
C ARG A 308 -4.05 -5.09 -15.88
N ARG A 309 -3.41 -4.34 -14.99
CA ARG A 309 -2.80 -3.05 -15.31
C ARG A 309 -1.69 -3.21 -16.34
N LEU A 310 -0.76 -4.14 -16.13
CA LEU A 310 0.36 -4.37 -17.05
C LEU A 310 -0.09 -4.91 -18.42
N ILE A 311 -1.13 -5.76 -18.46
CA ILE A 311 -1.72 -6.21 -19.73
C ILE A 311 -2.33 -5.01 -20.48
N LYS A 312 -3.07 -4.13 -19.79
CA LYS A 312 -3.61 -2.89 -20.38
C LYS A 312 -2.50 -1.99 -20.91
N ASP A 313 -1.51 -1.67 -20.08
CA ASP A 313 -0.40 -0.81 -20.47
C ASP A 313 0.40 -1.40 -21.64
N PHE A 314 0.54 -2.73 -21.73
CA PHE A 314 1.17 -3.38 -22.89
C PHE A 314 0.40 -3.08 -24.19
N PHE A 315 -0.92 -3.26 -24.22
CA PHE A 315 -1.70 -3.02 -25.44
C PHE A 315 -1.98 -1.55 -25.72
N GLU A 316 -1.93 -0.67 -24.73
CA GLU A 316 -2.15 0.77 -24.89
C GLU A 316 -0.86 1.51 -25.27
N LEU A 317 0.27 1.18 -24.65
CA LEU A 317 1.55 1.90 -24.81
C LEU A 317 2.53 1.18 -25.73
N LEU A 318 2.51 -0.16 -25.76
CA LEU A 318 3.51 -0.96 -26.49
C LEU A 318 2.98 -1.51 -27.82
N ALA A 319 1.73 -1.22 -28.17
CA ALA A 319 1.16 -1.53 -29.48
C ALA A 319 1.63 -0.52 -30.53
N GLN A 320 1.99 -1.04 -31.70
CA GLN A 320 2.65 -0.27 -32.77
C GLN A 320 1.87 0.95 -33.26
N ASP A 321 0.53 0.86 -33.30
CA ASP A 321 -0.30 1.86 -33.97
C ASP A 321 -0.80 2.99 -33.03
N GLY A 322 -0.44 2.96 -31.74
CA GLY A 322 -0.95 3.90 -30.73
C GLY A 322 -2.47 3.84 -30.49
N ALA A 323 -3.19 3.04 -31.28
CA ALA A 323 -4.55 2.61 -31.05
C ALA A 323 -4.51 1.29 -30.29
N ALA A 324 -5.04 1.28 -29.06
CA ALA A 324 -5.16 0.07 -28.27
C ALA A 324 -5.90 -1.01 -29.09
N ASP A 325 -5.28 -2.17 -29.35
CA ASP A 325 -5.98 -3.32 -29.90
C ASP A 325 -6.89 -3.90 -28.81
N LEU A 326 -8.05 -3.25 -28.64
CA LEU A 326 -9.02 -3.57 -27.60
C LEU A 326 -9.49 -5.03 -27.69
N ARG A 327 -9.47 -5.63 -28.89
CA ARG A 327 -9.85 -7.04 -29.06
C ARG A 327 -8.81 -7.96 -28.43
N ARG A 328 -7.53 -7.76 -28.72
CA ARG A 328 -6.45 -8.53 -28.08
C ARG A 328 -6.36 -8.27 -26.59
N LEU A 329 -6.48 -7.01 -26.18
CA LEU A 329 -6.52 -6.64 -24.77
C LEU A 329 -7.63 -7.39 -24.02
N ASN A 330 -8.87 -7.28 -24.48
CA ASN A 330 -10.01 -7.94 -23.83
C ASN A 330 -9.87 -9.47 -23.84
N TYR A 331 -9.31 -10.03 -24.91
CA TYR A 331 -9.03 -11.46 -25.00
C TYR A 331 -8.06 -11.91 -23.90
N TRP A 332 -6.93 -11.22 -23.71
CA TRP A 332 -5.94 -11.61 -22.69
C TRP A 332 -6.39 -11.31 -21.26
N LEU A 333 -7.20 -10.27 -21.05
CA LEU A 333 -7.78 -9.99 -19.73
C LEU A 333 -8.68 -11.13 -19.23
N LYS A 334 -9.36 -11.87 -20.11
CA LYS A 334 -10.10 -13.10 -19.76
C LYS A 334 -9.19 -14.17 -19.13
N TRP A 335 -7.92 -14.23 -19.55
CA TRP A 335 -6.95 -15.23 -19.10
C TRP A 335 -6.20 -14.84 -17.82
N GLU A 336 -6.29 -13.59 -17.38
CA GLU A 336 -5.55 -13.08 -16.21
C GLU A 336 -5.61 -13.97 -14.96
N PRO A 337 -6.78 -14.51 -14.54
CA PRO A 337 -6.84 -15.39 -13.37
C PRO A 337 -6.01 -16.67 -13.48
N GLN A 338 -5.72 -17.12 -14.71
CA GLN A 338 -4.93 -18.32 -14.99
C GLN A 338 -3.45 -18.02 -15.27
N ILE A 339 -3.08 -16.73 -15.39
CA ILE A 339 -1.70 -16.33 -15.61
C ILE A 339 -0.95 -16.43 -14.28
N THR A 340 0.02 -17.32 -14.17
CA THR A 340 0.82 -17.51 -12.95
C THR A 340 2.15 -16.76 -12.98
N ASP A 341 2.64 -16.40 -14.16
CA ASP A 341 3.87 -15.62 -14.32
C ASP A 341 3.90 -14.82 -15.63
N MET A 342 4.66 -13.73 -15.66
CA MET A 342 4.72 -12.78 -16.78
C MET A 342 6.15 -12.22 -16.97
N TRP A 343 6.58 -12.11 -18.23
CA TRP A 343 7.80 -11.39 -18.63
C TRP A 343 7.49 -10.41 -19.76
N PHE A 344 8.15 -9.26 -19.72
CA PHE A 344 7.98 -8.21 -20.72
C PHE A 344 9.29 -7.97 -21.46
N VAL A 345 9.31 -8.27 -22.75
CA VAL A 345 10.50 -8.15 -23.58
C VAL A 345 10.35 -6.88 -24.42
N LEU A 346 11.05 -5.82 -24.02
CA LEU A 346 10.84 -4.46 -24.52
C LEU A 346 11.81 -4.12 -25.65
N GLY A 347 11.27 -3.57 -26.75
CA GLY A 347 12.02 -3.01 -27.87
C GLY A 347 12.82 -1.76 -27.50
N SER A 348 13.64 -1.25 -28.43
CA SER A 348 14.44 -0.04 -28.20
C SER A 348 13.58 1.18 -27.88
N ASP A 349 12.43 1.33 -28.54
CA ASP A 349 11.61 2.53 -28.44
C ASP A 349 10.96 2.60 -27.06
N ALA A 350 10.36 1.49 -26.62
CA ALA A 350 9.77 1.37 -25.30
C ALA A 350 10.78 1.52 -24.16
N ARG A 351 12.03 1.08 -24.34
CA ARG A 351 13.09 1.22 -23.32
C ARG A 351 13.63 2.63 -23.20
N THR A 352 13.74 3.35 -24.33
CA THR A 352 14.37 4.67 -24.39
C THR A 352 13.38 5.84 -24.25
N ASN A 353 12.08 5.58 -24.42
CA ASN A 353 11.03 6.60 -24.28
C ASN A 353 10.98 7.15 -22.84
N ARG A 354 11.21 8.46 -22.67
CA ARG A 354 11.28 9.13 -21.37
C ARG A 354 9.96 9.72 -20.90
N SER A 355 8.86 9.52 -21.62
CA SER A 355 7.56 10.01 -21.18
C SER A 355 7.16 9.40 -19.83
N PRO A 356 6.37 10.12 -19.01
CA PRO A 356 5.94 9.62 -17.70
C PRO A 356 5.25 8.26 -17.77
N ALA A 357 4.41 8.02 -18.78
CA ALA A 357 3.71 6.75 -18.97
C ALA A 357 4.67 5.56 -19.13
N PHE A 358 5.71 5.70 -19.96
CA PHE A 358 6.71 4.65 -20.15
C PHE A 358 7.65 4.50 -18.95
N ALA A 359 7.91 5.58 -18.20
CA ALA A 359 8.68 5.50 -16.96
C ALA A 359 7.93 4.70 -15.87
N GLU A 360 6.65 4.98 -15.67
CA GLU A 360 5.80 4.23 -14.74
C GLU A 360 5.62 2.78 -15.18
N LEU A 361 5.42 2.53 -16.48
CA LEU A 361 5.33 1.17 -17.01
C LEU A 361 6.58 0.34 -16.67
N ARG A 362 7.78 0.88 -16.93
CA ARG A 362 9.04 0.19 -16.63
C ARG A 362 9.23 -0.03 -15.13
N LYS A 363 8.79 0.91 -14.29
CA LYS A 363 8.82 0.76 -12.83
C LYS A 363 7.91 -0.38 -12.35
N LEU A 364 6.71 -0.52 -12.92
CA LEU A 364 5.80 -1.62 -12.59
C LEU A 364 6.31 -2.98 -13.09
N MET A 365 7.07 -2.99 -14.20
CA MET A 365 7.69 -4.19 -14.77
C MET A 365 9.02 -4.57 -14.12
N GLU A 366 9.58 -3.75 -13.23
CA GLU A 366 10.92 -3.92 -12.66
C GLU A 366 11.18 -5.35 -12.18
N GLY A 367 12.30 -5.95 -12.60
CA GLY A 367 12.67 -7.35 -12.32
C GLY A 367 12.08 -8.37 -13.31
N ARG A 368 11.05 -8.00 -14.08
CA ARG A 368 10.38 -8.85 -15.09
C ARG A 368 10.57 -8.34 -16.52
N GLU A 369 11.19 -7.19 -16.70
CA GLU A 369 11.54 -6.64 -18.00
C GLU A 369 12.80 -7.29 -18.57
N ARG A 370 12.84 -7.43 -19.90
CA ARG A 370 13.96 -7.92 -20.71
C ARG A 370 14.14 -7.01 -21.91
N THR A 371 15.31 -7.07 -22.53
CA THR A 371 15.58 -6.34 -23.78
C THR A 371 15.27 -7.21 -24.97
N LEU A 372 14.42 -6.72 -25.87
CA LEU A 372 14.18 -7.35 -27.16
C LEU A 372 15.29 -6.96 -28.14
N VAL A 373 15.90 -7.95 -28.79
CA VAL A 373 16.78 -7.77 -29.94
C VAL A 373 15.94 -8.04 -31.19
N ASP A 374 15.59 -6.97 -31.88
CA ASP A 374 14.77 -6.96 -33.09
C ASP A 374 15.25 -5.84 -34.02
N SER A 375 15.04 -5.99 -35.33
CA SER A 375 15.28 -4.93 -36.31
C SER A 375 14.22 -3.83 -36.26
N ASN A 376 13.03 -4.12 -35.71
CA ASN A 376 11.97 -3.16 -35.46
C ASN A 376 11.96 -2.75 -33.97
N GLY A 377 12.37 -1.51 -33.70
CA GLY A 377 12.42 -0.94 -32.35
C GLY A 377 11.07 -0.80 -31.64
N GLN A 378 9.97 -0.78 -32.41
CA GLN A 378 8.58 -0.73 -31.92
C GLN A 378 8.06 -2.10 -31.50
N ASN A 379 8.76 -3.19 -31.85
CA ASN A 379 8.33 -4.53 -31.47
C ASN A 379 8.57 -4.75 -29.98
N ASN A 380 7.58 -5.37 -29.34
CA ASN A 380 7.60 -5.76 -27.94
C ASN A 380 6.99 -7.15 -27.84
N ALA A 381 7.40 -7.92 -26.84
CA ALA A 381 6.78 -9.20 -26.56
C ALA A 381 6.30 -9.28 -25.11
N PHE A 382 5.20 -9.96 -24.93
CA PHE A 382 4.60 -10.26 -23.65
C PHE A 382 4.51 -11.78 -23.51
N VAL A 383 5.25 -12.31 -22.55
CA VAL A 383 5.33 -13.75 -22.26
C VAL A 383 4.50 -14.05 -21.02
N MET A 384 3.61 -15.03 -21.11
CA MET A 384 2.70 -15.46 -20.06
C MET A 384 2.91 -16.93 -19.73
N ARG A 385 2.80 -17.26 -18.45
CA ARG A 385 2.67 -18.62 -17.95
C ARG A 385 1.21 -18.91 -17.65
N ILE A 386 0.61 -19.86 -18.35
CA ILE A 386 -0.79 -20.29 -18.17
C ILE A 386 -0.79 -21.80 -17.95
N GLY A 387 -0.90 -22.24 -16.69
CA GLY A 387 -0.76 -23.64 -16.31
C GLY A 387 0.55 -24.24 -16.86
N PRO A 388 0.52 -25.37 -17.60
CA PRO A 388 1.70 -25.96 -18.21
C PRO A 388 2.19 -25.21 -19.47
N LEU A 389 1.50 -24.17 -19.95
CA LEU A 389 1.79 -23.49 -21.21
C LEU A 389 2.54 -22.17 -21.05
N LEU A 390 3.50 -21.94 -21.95
CA LEU A 390 4.18 -20.67 -22.12
C LEU A 390 3.62 -20.04 -23.39
N VAL A 391 3.09 -18.83 -23.27
CA VAL A 391 2.39 -18.14 -24.35
C VAL A 391 3.07 -16.80 -24.60
N ILE A 392 3.41 -16.51 -25.85
CA ILE A 392 4.16 -15.32 -26.26
C ILE A 392 3.30 -14.53 -27.25
N GLU A 393 2.91 -13.33 -26.83
CA GLU A 393 2.20 -12.35 -27.63
C GLU A 393 3.15 -11.23 -28.06
N PHE A 394 2.97 -10.67 -29.26
CA PHE A 394 3.80 -9.59 -29.77
C PHE A 394 2.96 -8.33 -30.02
N GLY A 395 3.50 -7.16 -29.66
CA GLY A 395 2.80 -5.87 -29.72
C GLY A 395 2.64 -5.29 -31.13
N VAL A 396 3.37 -5.82 -32.12
CA VAL A 396 3.29 -5.39 -33.52
C VAL A 396 2.21 -6.14 -34.29
N THR A 397 1.40 -5.40 -35.04
CA THR A 397 0.33 -5.92 -35.90
C THR A 397 0.91 -6.85 -36.97
N GLY A 398 0.26 -7.99 -37.23
CA GLY A 398 0.76 -9.01 -38.17
C GLY A 398 1.68 -10.09 -37.56
N ASN A 399 2.15 -9.92 -36.33
CA ASN A 399 2.80 -11.02 -35.60
C ASN A 399 1.76 -12.05 -35.10
N ALA A 400 2.17 -13.33 -35.14
CA ALA A 400 1.42 -14.42 -34.54
C ALA A 400 1.72 -14.54 -33.05
N CYS A 401 0.77 -15.05 -32.28
CA CYS A 401 0.98 -15.56 -30.94
C CYS A 401 1.62 -16.96 -31.02
N TYR A 402 2.47 -17.30 -30.05
CA TYR A 402 3.13 -18.61 -29.97
C TYR A 402 2.85 -19.26 -28.62
N ALA A 403 2.41 -20.52 -28.62
CA ALA A 403 2.17 -21.29 -27.40
C ALA A 403 3.04 -22.55 -27.36
N PHE A 404 3.64 -22.84 -26.22
CA PHE A 404 4.53 -23.97 -25.97
C PHE A 404 4.09 -24.70 -24.70
N ALA A 405 4.42 -26.00 -24.58
CA ALA A 405 4.65 -26.54 -23.25
C ALA A 405 5.93 -25.90 -22.68
N ALA A 406 5.96 -25.50 -21.40
CA ALA A 406 7.15 -24.80 -20.86
C ALA A 406 8.45 -25.58 -21.06
N SER A 407 8.40 -26.89 -20.79
CA SER A 407 9.58 -27.76 -20.91
C SER A 407 10.17 -27.77 -22.32
N ASP A 408 9.32 -27.50 -23.31
CA ASP A 408 9.66 -27.56 -24.72
C ASP A 408 10.24 -26.22 -25.22
N PHE A 409 10.06 -25.13 -24.46
CA PHE A 409 10.68 -23.84 -24.73
C PHE A 409 12.17 -23.87 -24.36
N LYS A 410 13.06 -23.63 -25.34
CA LYS A 410 14.52 -23.82 -25.19
C LYS A 410 15.33 -22.55 -24.93
N THR A 411 14.66 -21.50 -24.48
CA THR A 411 15.30 -20.22 -24.14
C THR A 411 15.17 -19.98 -22.65
N ASP A 412 16.28 -19.56 -22.03
CA ASP A 412 16.27 -19.07 -20.66
C ASP A 412 15.66 -17.66 -20.60
N LEU A 413 14.51 -17.54 -19.93
CA LEU A 413 13.80 -16.27 -19.76
C LEU A 413 14.45 -15.35 -18.71
N ASP A 414 15.44 -15.83 -17.96
CA ASP A 414 16.21 -15.01 -17.02
C ASP A 414 17.36 -14.27 -17.70
N THR A 415 17.67 -14.62 -18.96
CA THR A 415 18.64 -13.89 -19.77
C THR A 415 18.13 -12.48 -20.09
N ARG A 416 18.99 -11.46 -19.87
CA ARG A 416 18.64 -10.04 -20.01
C ARG A 416 18.23 -9.61 -21.44
N MET A 417 18.76 -10.27 -22.47
CA MET A 417 18.54 -9.95 -23.88
C MET A 417 17.97 -11.17 -24.61
N LEU A 418 16.87 -10.96 -25.34
CA LEU A 418 16.16 -12.01 -26.05
C LEU A 418 15.93 -11.59 -27.51
N ASP A 419 16.34 -12.44 -28.44
CA ASP A 419 16.17 -12.24 -29.89
C ASP A 419 14.79 -12.73 -30.35
N THR A 420 14.08 -11.89 -31.08
CA THR A 420 12.73 -12.21 -31.57
C THR A 420 12.70 -13.48 -32.41
N ASN A 421 13.61 -13.65 -33.37
CA ASN A 421 13.53 -14.71 -34.38
C ASN A 421 14.26 -15.98 -33.93
N ARG A 422 15.34 -15.85 -33.17
CA ARG A 422 16.16 -16.97 -32.71
C ARG A 422 15.64 -17.58 -31.41
N GLN A 423 15.07 -16.78 -30.52
CA GLN A 423 14.71 -17.21 -29.18
C GLN A 423 13.21 -17.20 -28.90
N LEU A 424 12.48 -16.14 -29.29
CA LEU A 424 11.05 -16.05 -28.98
C LEU A 424 10.15 -16.75 -30.01
N LYS A 425 10.44 -16.64 -31.31
CA LYS A 425 9.68 -17.27 -32.42
C LYS A 425 10.22 -18.65 -32.81
N GLN A 426 10.51 -19.50 -31.82
CA GLN A 426 10.93 -20.88 -32.08
C GLN A 426 9.89 -21.61 -32.93
N ARG A 427 10.31 -22.29 -34.01
CA ARG A 427 9.39 -23.00 -34.92
C ARG A 427 9.04 -24.41 -34.44
N VAL A 428 9.98 -25.06 -33.76
CA VAL A 428 9.83 -26.43 -33.25
C VAL A 428 9.19 -26.38 -31.87
N GLY A 429 8.19 -27.25 -31.63
CA GLY A 429 7.50 -27.34 -30.33
C GLY A 429 6.51 -26.21 -30.05
N ALA A 430 6.34 -25.26 -30.99
CA ALA A 430 5.43 -24.13 -30.86
C ALA A 430 4.14 -24.37 -31.64
N LYS A 431 3.01 -24.02 -31.03
CA LYS A 431 1.77 -23.74 -31.75
C LYS A 431 1.76 -22.27 -32.15
N ARG A 432 1.81 -22.01 -33.46
CA ARG A 432 1.65 -20.66 -34.03
C ARG A 432 0.18 -20.32 -34.24
N LEU A 433 -0.26 -19.21 -33.66
CA LEU A 433 -1.64 -18.74 -33.65
C LEU A 433 -1.74 -17.34 -34.28
N SER A 434 -2.38 -17.24 -35.44
CA SER A 434 -2.46 -16.00 -36.21
C SER A 434 -3.72 -15.18 -35.90
N HIS A 435 -3.59 -13.85 -35.79
CA HIS A 435 -4.69 -12.89 -35.60
C HIS A 435 -5.50 -12.62 -36.88
N VAL A 436 -5.98 -13.68 -37.55
CA VAL A 436 -6.86 -13.58 -38.73
C VAL A 436 -8.34 -13.57 -38.32
N ALA A 437 -9.27 -13.27 -39.23
CA ALA A 437 -10.70 -13.17 -38.88
C ALA A 437 -11.20 -14.37 -38.03
N GLY A 438 -11.92 -14.07 -36.94
CA GLY A 438 -12.41 -15.08 -35.98
C GLY A 438 -11.33 -15.75 -35.13
N TRP A 439 -10.14 -15.14 -34.98
CA TRP A 439 -9.02 -15.75 -34.26
C TRP A 439 -9.32 -16.07 -32.80
N GLU A 440 -10.19 -15.32 -32.11
CA GLU A 440 -10.48 -15.52 -30.68
C GLU A 440 -10.98 -16.94 -30.40
N SER A 441 -11.96 -17.42 -31.17
CA SER A 441 -12.51 -18.78 -31.02
C SER A 441 -11.47 -19.86 -31.33
N ARG A 442 -10.57 -19.59 -32.27
CA ARG A 442 -9.47 -20.50 -32.59
C ARG A 442 -8.45 -20.54 -31.46
N PHE A 443 -8.09 -19.40 -30.88
CA PHE A 443 -7.18 -19.38 -29.74
C PHE A 443 -7.81 -20.10 -28.55
N ASP A 444 -9.08 -19.86 -28.24
CA ASP A 444 -9.80 -20.56 -27.17
C ASP A 444 -9.75 -22.08 -27.35
N TYR A 445 -10.05 -22.57 -28.56
CA TYR A 445 -9.99 -24.00 -28.89
C TYR A 445 -8.56 -24.56 -28.74
N GLU A 446 -7.56 -23.88 -29.32
CA GLU A 446 -6.18 -24.37 -29.33
C GLU A 446 -5.53 -24.33 -27.95
N LEU A 447 -5.70 -23.24 -27.19
CA LEU A 447 -5.20 -23.13 -25.82
C LEU A 447 -5.93 -24.12 -24.91
N GLY A 448 -7.26 -24.25 -25.02
CA GLY A 448 -8.03 -25.23 -24.27
C GLY A 448 -7.56 -26.67 -24.54
N ARG A 449 -7.37 -27.03 -25.81
CA ARG A 449 -6.83 -28.33 -26.21
C ARG A 449 -5.43 -28.57 -25.64
N LEU A 450 -4.54 -27.57 -25.75
CA LEU A 450 -3.18 -27.67 -25.23
C LEU A 450 -3.17 -27.84 -23.71
N LEU A 451 -3.98 -27.09 -22.97
CA LEU A 451 -4.10 -27.20 -21.51
C LEU A 451 -4.61 -28.59 -21.07
N GLN A 452 -5.45 -29.24 -21.87
CA GLN A 452 -5.91 -30.61 -21.62
C GLN A 452 -4.85 -31.66 -21.99
N SER A 453 -4.11 -31.45 -23.08
CA SER A 453 -3.17 -32.46 -23.61
C SER A 453 -1.77 -32.39 -23.00
N VAL A 454 -1.33 -31.22 -22.53
CA VAL A 454 0.00 -31.03 -21.98
C VAL A 454 -0.03 -31.36 -20.48
N PRO A 455 0.71 -32.38 -20.02
CA PRO A 455 0.71 -32.74 -18.60
C PRO A 455 1.32 -31.63 -17.74
N ALA A 456 0.87 -31.52 -16.48
CA ALA A 456 1.42 -30.58 -15.51
C ALA A 456 2.94 -30.75 -15.29
N SER A 457 3.49 -31.96 -15.49
CA SER A 457 4.94 -32.23 -15.39
C SER A 457 5.77 -31.46 -16.42
N LYS A 458 5.20 -31.16 -17.59
CA LYS A 458 5.79 -30.24 -18.59
C LYS A 458 5.68 -28.76 -18.20
N GLY A 459 5.21 -28.51 -16.98
CA GLY A 459 4.98 -27.21 -16.40
C GLY A 459 6.24 -26.44 -16.00
N HIS A 460 7.37 -27.14 -15.88
CA HIS A 460 8.63 -26.55 -15.49
C HIS A 460 9.36 -26.01 -16.71
N LEU A 461 9.85 -24.76 -16.63
CA LEU A 461 10.82 -24.26 -17.60
C LEU A 461 12.06 -25.15 -17.47
N SER A 462 12.43 -25.83 -18.56
CA SER A 462 13.64 -26.64 -18.55
C SER A 462 14.83 -25.71 -18.25
N PRO A 463 15.63 -25.98 -17.22
CA PRO A 463 16.93 -25.31 -17.11
C PRO A 463 17.68 -25.66 -18.39
N VAL A 464 18.13 -24.66 -19.15
CA VAL A 464 19.13 -24.91 -20.19
C VAL A 464 20.31 -25.52 -19.46
N GLN A 465 20.65 -26.78 -19.78
CA GLN A 465 21.78 -27.48 -19.16
C GLN A 465 23.08 -26.72 -19.45
N VAL A 466 23.47 -25.83 -18.55
CA VAL A 466 24.88 -25.57 -18.31
C VAL A 466 25.36 -26.76 -17.50
N LYS A 467 26.34 -27.50 -18.02
CA LYS A 467 26.99 -28.59 -17.28
C LYS A 467 27.62 -28.01 -16.00
N SER A 468 26.92 -28.08 -14.88
CA SER A 468 27.54 -28.02 -13.57
C SER A 468 26.79 -28.95 -12.61
N SER A 469 27.57 -29.79 -11.97
CA SER A 469 27.18 -30.93 -11.16
C SER A 469 26.86 -30.52 -9.72
N ARG A 470 25.61 -30.72 -9.26
CA ARG A 470 25.20 -31.46 -8.04
C ARG A 470 23.73 -31.17 -7.64
N PRO A 471 23.01 -32.12 -7.00
CA PRO A 471 21.56 -32.05 -6.81
C PRO A 471 21.14 -31.71 -5.36
N ASN A 472 20.03 -30.99 -5.20
CA ASN A 472 18.79 -31.42 -4.50
C ASN A 472 17.90 -30.21 -4.14
N ALA A 473 16.63 -30.26 -4.55
CA ALA A 473 15.51 -29.60 -3.85
C ALA A 473 14.20 -30.32 -4.19
N VAL A 474 13.34 -30.40 -3.18
CA VAL A 474 12.25 -31.35 -2.98
C VAL A 474 10.98 -30.93 -3.72
N ALA A 475 10.23 -31.91 -4.26
CA ALA A 475 8.96 -31.72 -4.96
C ALA A 475 7.80 -31.39 -4.00
N PHE A 476 6.89 -30.51 -4.42
CA PHE A 476 5.66 -30.17 -3.69
C PHE A 476 4.45 -30.77 -4.42
N GLU A 477 3.72 -31.65 -3.75
CA GLU A 477 2.43 -32.20 -4.15
C GLU A 477 1.30 -31.23 -3.76
N GLY A 478 0.34 -31.06 -4.67
CA GLY A 478 -0.86 -30.24 -4.45
C GLY A 478 -1.87 -30.46 -5.57
N SER A 479 -2.51 -31.64 -5.60
CA SER A 479 -3.51 -31.98 -6.61
C SER A 479 -4.80 -32.54 -5.99
N GLU A 480 -5.65 -31.67 -5.44
CA GLU A 480 -7.05 -32.04 -5.16
C GLU A 480 -8.08 -30.94 -5.56
N SER A 481 -7.65 -29.74 -5.94
CA SER A 481 -8.56 -28.63 -6.34
C SER A 481 -9.05 -28.71 -7.80
N TRP A 482 -8.41 -29.53 -8.65
CA TRP A 482 -8.61 -29.47 -10.11
C TRP A 482 -9.87 -30.17 -10.65
N ARG A 483 -10.46 -31.11 -9.90
CA ARG A 483 -11.66 -31.84 -10.35
C ARG A 483 -12.97 -31.10 -10.00
N ALA A 484 -13.03 -30.43 -8.86
CA ALA A 484 -14.23 -29.70 -8.41
C ALA A 484 -14.56 -28.48 -9.30
N LEU A 485 -13.56 -27.82 -9.89
CA LEU A 485 -13.77 -26.68 -10.78
C LEU A 485 -14.21 -27.09 -12.20
N GLN A 486 -13.92 -28.31 -12.64
CA GLN A 486 -14.36 -28.81 -13.95
C GLN A 486 -15.86 -29.11 -14.00
N GLU A 487 -16.48 -29.47 -12.87
CA GLU A 487 -17.91 -29.77 -12.78
C GLU A 487 -18.76 -28.48 -12.68
N ALA A 488 -18.26 -27.45 -12.00
CA ALA A 488 -18.95 -26.15 -11.93
C ALA A 488 -19.12 -25.50 -13.31
N PHE A 489 -18.06 -25.49 -14.13
CA PHE A 489 -18.08 -24.88 -15.48
C PHE A 489 -18.94 -25.63 -16.51
N ARG A 490 -19.35 -26.86 -16.22
CA ARG A 490 -20.22 -27.64 -17.12
C ARG A 490 -21.70 -27.37 -16.89
N SER A 491 -22.06 -26.72 -15.78
CA SER A 491 -23.45 -26.56 -15.32
C SER A 491 -24.09 -25.18 -15.59
N GLU A 492 -23.33 -24.12 -15.87
CA GLU A 492 -23.86 -22.75 -16.08
C GLU A 492 -24.04 -22.35 -17.56
N GLY A 493 -24.21 -23.33 -18.45
CA GLY A 493 -24.35 -23.10 -19.89
C GLY A 493 -25.72 -23.47 -20.44
N LYS A 494 -26.84 -22.98 -19.88
CA LYS A 494 -28.17 -23.10 -20.51
C LYS A 494 -29.17 -22.01 -20.05
N GLU A 495 -29.72 -21.33 -21.07
CA GLU A 495 -30.90 -20.43 -21.12
C GLU A 495 -30.71 -19.01 -20.54
N ILE A 496 -31.13 -17.90 -21.16
CA ILE A 496 -32.34 -17.61 -21.95
C ILE A 496 -32.02 -16.61 -23.09
N VAL A 497 -32.42 -16.92 -24.33
CA VAL A 497 -32.55 -15.94 -25.44
C VAL A 497 -34.03 -15.79 -25.72
N ASP A 498 -34.63 -14.70 -25.26
CA ASP A 498 -35.98 -14.32 -25.69
C ASP A 498 -35.86 -13.40 -26.91
N ARG A 499 -36.47 -13.83 -28.02
CA ARG A 499 -36.52 -13.10 -29.30
C ARG A 499 -37.90 -12.48 -29.45
N THR A 500 -37.98 -11.17 -29.28
CA THR A 500 -39.07 -10.37 -29.84
C THR A 500 -38.57 -9.54 -31.04
N PRO A 501 -39.25 -9.55 -32.19
CA PRO A 501 -38.80 -8.85 -33.38
C PRO A 501 -39.23 -7.38 -33.33
N VAL A 502 -38.27 -6.47 -33.20
CA VAL A 502 -38.52 -5.03 -33.42
C VAL A 502 -38.36 -4.74 -34.92
N THR A 503 -39.43 -4.20 -35.49
CA THR A 503 -39.65 -3.76 -36.86
C THR A 503 -38.53 -2.83 -37.34
N ARG A 504 -37.95 -3.13 -38.52
CA ARG A 504 -37.00 -2.27 -39.23
C ARG A 504 -37.72 -1.03 -39.77
N GLY A 505 -37.67 0.07 -39.01
CA GLY A 505 -37.85 1.42 -39.57
C GLY A 505 -36.61 1.82 -40.38
N ALA A 506 -36.81 2.41 -41.56
CA ALA A 506 -35.73 2.90 -42.43
C ALA A 506 -34.82 3.88 -41.66
N ARG A 507 -33.52 3.56 -41.56
CA ARG A 507 -32.51 4.46 -40.99
C ARG A 507 -32.38 5.67 -41.90
N GLN A 508 -32.74 6.85 -41.40
CA GLN A 508 -32.42 8.12 -42.02
C GLN A 508 -30.89 8.30 -41.98
N GLU A 509 -30.27 8.61 -43.11
CA GLU A 509 -28.83 8.87 -43.18
C GLU A 509 -28.50 10.20 -42.49
N PHE A 510 -27.41 10.21 -41.71
CA PHE A 510 -26.98 11.35 -40.93
C PHE A 510 -26.53 12.49 -41.84
N SER A 511 -27.29 13.58 -41.86
CA SER A 511 -27.09 14.71 -42.77
C SER A 511 -26.16 15.78 -42.20
N GLU A 512 -25.67 16.67 -43.06
CA GLU A 512 -24.87 17.83 -42.62
C GLU A 512 -25.69 18.79 -41.74
N ALA A 513 -27.01 18.86 -41.93
CA ALA A 513 -27.90 19.64 -41.07
C ALA A 513 -27.97 19.06 -39.65
N ASP A 514 -27.97 17.72 -39.51
CA ASP A 514 -27.95 17.04 -38.21
C ASP A 514 -26.62 17.29 -37.48
N PHE A 515 -25.51 17.29 -38.22
CA PHE A 515 -24.21 17.64 -37.67
C PHE A 515 -24.16 19.07 -37.13
N GLN A 516 -24.66 20.06 -37.88
CA GLN A 516 -24.70 21.45 -37.39
C GLN A 516 -25.61 21.61 -36.17
N ASN A 517 -26.67 20.82 -36.06
CA ASN A 517 -27.55 20.83 -34.90
C ASN A 517 -26.87 20.24 -33.65
N ILE A 518 -26.19 19.09 -33.78
CA ILE A 518 -25.38 18.50 -32.69
C ILE A 518 -24.27 19.45 -32.28
N ARG A 519 -23.58 20.09 -33.24
CA ARG A 519 -22.52 21.05 -32.97
C ARG A 519 -23.03 22.24 -32.16
N ARG A 520 -24.22 22.75 -32.47
CA ARG A 520 -24.84 23.84 -31.69
C ARG A 520 -25.12 23.41 -30.25
N LEU A 521 -25.68 22.22 -30.05
CA LEU A 521 -25.97 21.68 -28.71
C LEU A 521 -24.69 21.48 -27.89
N CYS A 522 -23.64 20.92 -28.48
CA CYS A 522 -22.37 20.72 -27.80
C CYS A 522 -21.68 22.06 -27.43
N VAL A 523 -21.77 23.08 -28.28
CA VAL A 523 -21.21 24.41 -27.97
C VAL A 523 -21.96 25.10 -26.83
N GLN A 524 -23.29 24.95 -26.77
CA GLN A 524 -24.10 25.50 -25.67
C GLN A 524 -23.73 24.87 -24.32
N ASP A 525 -23.42 23.58 -24.33
CA ASP A 525 -23.14 22.79 -23.13
C ASP A 525 -21.64 22.64 -22.82
N GLY A 526 -20.75 23.27 -23.60
CA GLY A 526 -19.30 23.20 -23.40
C GLY A 526 -18.66 21.84 -23.70
N ILE A 527 -19.32 21.00 -24.52
CA ILE A 527 -18.90 19.63 -24.84
C ILE A 527 -18.04 19.63 -26.10
N GLU A 528 -16.90 18.95 -26.05
CA GLU A 528 -15.95 18.89 -27.15
C GLU A 528 -16.39 17.90 -28.25
N ILE A 529 -16.13 18.26 -29.51
CA ILE A 529 -16.40 17.44 -30.69
C ILE A 529 -15.10 17.20 -31.46
N GLU A 530 -14.79 15.94 -31.77
CA GLU A 530 -13.72 15.59 -32.70
C GLU A 530 -14.30 15.08 -34.02
N ASP A 531 -14.21 15.88 -35.09
CA ASP A 531 -14.67 15.48 -36.42
C ASP A 531 -13.51 14.89 -37.25
N ASN A 532 -13.40 13.57 -37.25
CA ASN A 532 -12.41 12.85 -38.05
C ASN A 532 -12.96 12.35 -39.39
N ARG A 533 -14.19 12.72 -39.78
CA ARG A 533 -14.81 12.29 -41.05
C ARG A 533 -13.99 12.68 -42.30
N PRO A 534 -13.36 13.88 -42.38
CA PRO A 534 -12.51 14.24 -43.53
C PRO A 534 -11.31 13.30 -43.76
N ARG A 535 -10.93 12.52 -42.74
CA ARG A 535 -9.83 11.52 -42.80
C ARG A 535 -10.36 10.08 -42.88
N GLY A 536 -11.64 9.88 -43.19
CA GLY A 536 -12.29 8.56 -43.18
C GLY A 536 -12.56 7.99 -41.78
N GLY A 537 -12.42 8.83 -40.75
CA GLY A 537 -12.63 8.50 -39.34
C GLY A 537 -14.06 8.78 -38.86
N ALA A 538 -14.28 8.60 -37.56
CA ALA A 538 -15.57 8.83 -36.93
C ALA A 538 -15.72 10.27 -36.42
N LEU A 539 -16.97 10.74 -36.37
CA LEU A 539 -17.35 11.93 -35.64
C LEU A 539 -17.59 11.56 -34.17
N TRP A 540 -16.91 12.25 -33.25
CA TRP A 540 -17.02 12.05 -31.81
C TRP A 540 -17.63 13.25 -31.10
N VAL A 541 -18.45 12.96 -30.10
CA VAL A 541 -18.92 13.90 -29.08
C VAL A 541 -18.40 13.40 -27.73
N LEU A 542 -17.48 14.14 -27.11
CA LEU A 542 -16.73 13.74 -25.90
C LEU A 542 -17.56 13.96 -24.63
N LEU A 543 -18.66 13.22 -24.53
CA LEU A 543 -19.60 13.26 -23.40
C LEU A 543 -19.30 12.12 -22.42
N VAL A 544 -18.30 12.32 -21.55
CA VAL A 544 -17.80 11.32 -20.59
C VAL A 544 -18.86 10.97 -19.53
N ASP A 545 -19.53 12.00 -19.00
CA ASP A 545 -20.55 11.89 -17.93
C ASP A 545 -21.96 12.12 -18.46
N TRP A 546 -22.46 11.16 -19.24
CA TRP A 546 -23.73 11.24 -19.98
C TRP A 546 -25.00 11.50 -19.13
N PHE A 547 -24.94 11.31 -17.82
CA PHE A 547 -26.04 11.63 -16.90
C PHE A 547 -26.20 13.14 -16.66
N GLU A 548 -25.17 13.94 -16.96
CA GLU A 548 -25.23 15.41 -16.84
C GLU A 548 -25.97 16.05 -18.03
N HIS A 549 -25.99 15.39 -19.21
CA HIS A 549 -26.66 15.88 -20.42
C HIS A 549 -27.56 14.79 -21.06
N PRO A 550 -28.64 14.35 -20.38
CA PRO A 550 -29.46 13.23 -20.82
C PRO A 550 -30.21 13.49 -22.14
N GLY A 551 -30.60 14.75 -22.40
CA GLY A 551 -31.26 15.13 -23.66
C GLY A 551 -30.35 14.97 -24.88
N LEU A 552 -29.09 15.41 -24.77
CA LEU A 552 -28.10 15.25 -25.82
C LEU A 552 -27.72 13.78 -26.01
N ALA A 553 -27.59 13.00 -24.93
CA ALA A 553 -27.33 11.57 -25.00
C ALA A 553 -28.44 10.79 -25.72
N VAL A 554 -29.72 11.16 -25.53
CA VAL A 554 -30.86 10.58 -26.25
C VAL A 554 -30.84 10.99 -27.73
N ALA A 555 -30.59 12.27 -28.02
CA ALA A 555 -30.50 12.76 -29.39
C ALA A 555 -29.37 12.05 -30.18
N LEU A 556 -28.18 11.92 -29.59
CA LEU A 556 -27.03 11.24 -30.22
C LEU A 556 -27.35 9.78 -30.55
N LYS A 557 -28.01 9.05 -29.65
CA LYS A 557 -28.48 7.68 -29.93
C LYS A 557 -29.53 7.65 -31.05
N GLY A 558 -30.43 8.65 -31.10
CA GLY A 558 -31.42 8.82 -32.15
C GLY A 558 -30.79 8.97 -33.54
N TYR A 559 -29.67 9.70 -33.62
CA TYR A 559 -28.85 9.83 -34.83
C TYR A 559 -27.92 8.63 -35.10
N GLY A 560 -28.01 7.58 -34.29
CA GLY A 560 -27.26 6.34 -34.49
C GLY A 560 -25.85 6.32 -33.90
N PHE A 561 -25.47 7.30 -33.06
CA PHE A 561 -24.17 7.30 -32.39
C PHE A 561 -24.07 6.15 -31.37
N GLN A 562 -22.90 5.54 -31.32
CA GLN A 562 -22.56 4.47 -30.39
C GLN A 562 -21.78 5.02 -29.19
N ARG A 563 -22.11 4.53 -27.98
CA ARG A 563 -21.48 5.00 -26.73
C ARG A 563 -20.22 4.20 -26.41
N VAL A 564 -19.18 4.91 -25.97
CA VAL A 564 -17.98 4.36 -25.34
C VAL A 564 -17.88 4.93 -23.92
N LEU A 565 -17.92 4.03 -22.93
CA LEU A 565 -17.82 4.39 -21.51
C LEU A 565 -16.48 5.09 -21.23
N GLY A 566 -16.52 6.20 -20.49
CA GLY A 566 -15.34 6.99 -20.14
C GLY A 566 -14.82 7.90 -21.27
N LYS A 567 -15.51 8.00 -22.41
CA LYS A 567 -15.09 8.87 -23.52
C LYS A 567 -16.22 9.66 -24.16
N GLY A 568 -17.32 9.02 -24.56
CA GLY A 568 -18.43 9.72 -25.21
C GLY A 568 -19.16 8.91 -26.28
N TYR A 569 -19.70 9.60 -27.28
CA TYR A 569 -20.51 9.01 -28.36
C TYR A 569 -19.84 9.21 -29.71
N TRP A 570 -19.91 8.22 -30.60
CA TRP A 570 -19.33 8.33 -31.94
C TRP A 570 -20.24 7.81 -33.05
N LEU A 571 -20.11 8.40 -34.23
CA LEU A 571 -20.80 7.96 -35.45
C LEU A 571 -19.82 7.89 -36.61
N ARG A 572 -19.90 6.82 -37.40
CA ARG A 572 -19.16 6.71 -38.65
C ARG A 572 -20.14 6.79 -39.82
N THR A 573 -20.13 7.94 -40.49
CA THR A 573 -20.83 8.11 -41.76
C THR A 573 -20.12 7.28 -42.83
N LYS A 574 -20.88 6.55 -43.64
CA LYS A 574 -20.34 6.03 -44.90
C LYS A 574 -20.22 7.23 -45.84
N ASN A 575 -19.04 7.43 -46.42
CA ASN A 575 -18.87 8.40 -47.52
C ASN A 575 -19.67 7.96 -48.73
#